data_AF-A0A945CQW7-F1
#
_entry.id   AF-A0A945CQW7-F1
#
_cell.length_a   1.000
_cell.length_b   1.000
_cell.length_c   1.000
_cell.angle_alpha   90.00
_cell.angle_beta   90.00
_cell.angle_gamma   90.00
#
_symmetry.space_group_name_H-M   'P 1'
#
loop_
_entity.id
_entity.type
_entity.pdbx_description
1 polymer ?
#
loop_
_entity_poly.entity_id
_entity_poly.type
_entity_poly.pdbx_seq_one_letter_code
_entity_poly.pdbx_strand_id
1 'polypeptide(L)'
;PLTFAANAARLPILVAHGGADPVVTVEHSRRMVTRLQELDCPVEYEEYPGVGHVSWNNTYADGRILDWFGKHVRDPHPRQIAYTTTEPERYGKNYWTRIEALIQPHTPGRIKARIEPKNLIVVETENLARFTLTPVDAPLDLSRQTAVRIDGTESFRGLLSADEAISFRKKGTHFVQTTEAWSPTSIPYKGQEAARSDWRIYTYGTRGTTEENAAARQTAERLAAPNQNVDILFPVKADTAITERDIASADLILLGTPTTNSLLARIHDQLPIRFRADGIAVGDELFAEENQLLVLIHPNPLNPDRYVQILGGTTPESFGALFKMPPGTPDYAILRPDGSPVTEGLFNIDWKLRGP
;
A
#
# COMPACT_ATOMS: atom_id res chain seq x y z
N PRO A 1 6.66 -9.31 -11.78
CA PRO A 1 7.28 -10.32 -10.87
C PRO A 1 8.81 -10.26 -10.78
N LEU A 2 9.54 -10.26 -11.92
CA LEU A 2 11.02 -10.28 -11.93
C LEU A 2 11.67 -9.15 -11.11
N THR A 3 11.03 -7.98 -11.07
CA THR A 3 11.44 -6.81 -10.27
C THR A 3 11.63 -7.12 -8.78
N PHE A 4 10.92 -8.13 -8.27
CA PHE A 4 10.89 -8.52 -6.86
C PHE A 4 11.75 -9.76 -6.54
N ALA A 5 12.47 -10.34 -7.52
CA ALA A 5 13.26 -11.55 -7.32
C ALA A 5 14.28 -11.43 -6.18
N ALA A 6 14.89 -10.25 -6.02
CA ALA A 6 15.84 -9.96 -4.96
C ALA A 6 15.27 -10.18 -3.55
N ASN A 7 13.96 -10.08 -3.37
CA ASN A 7 13.30 -10.29 -2.08
C ASN A 7 13.50 -11.71 -1.54
N ALA A 8 13.80 -12.68 -2.42
CA ALA A 8 14.05 -14.06 -2.08
C ALA A 8 15.55 -14.40 -1.89
N ALA A 9 16.46 -13.42 -1.99
CA ALA A 9 17.92 -13.66 -2.00
C ALA A 9 18.50 -14.30 -0.73
N ARG A 10 17.71 -14.45 0.34
CA ARG A 10 18.08 -15.08 1.61
C ARG A 10 17.29 -16.33 1.94
N LEU A 11 16.49 -16.81 0.99
CA LEU A 11 15.71 -18.03 1.13
C LEU A 11 16.20 -19.05 0.10
N PRO A 12 16.36 -20.33 0.49
CA PRO A 12 16.44 -21.44 -0.45
C PRO A 12 15.16 -21.49 -1.29
N ILE A 13 15.31 -21.69 -2.60
CA ILE A 13 14.21 -21.67 -3.56
C ILE A 13 14.25 -22.96 -4.37
N LEU A 14 13.15 -23.70 -4.40
CA LEU A 14 12.92 -24.76 -5.37
C LEU A 14 11.82 -24.31 -6.33
N VAL A 15 12.13 -24.28 -7.62
CA VAL A 15 11.16 -24.05 -8.68
C VAL A 15 10.93 -25.37 -9.41
N ALA A 16 9.70 -25.90 -9.35
CA ALA A 16 9.31 -27.10 -10.08
C ALA A 16 8.18 -26.78 -11.07
N HIS A 17 8.32 -27.15 -12.35
CA HIS A 17 7.37 -26.78 -13.40
C HIS A 17 7.14 -27.93 -14.40
N GLY A 18 5.89 -28.10 -14.88
CA GLY A 18 5.57 -29.08 -15.94
C GLY A 18 5.93 -28.56 -17.33
N GLY A 19 6.84 -29.23 -18.04
CA GLY A 19 7.34 -28.76 -19.33
C GLY A 19 6.29 -28.67 -20.45
N ALA A 20 5.09 -29.24 -20.25
CA ALA A 20 3.96 -29.18 -21.16
C ALA A 20 2.71 -28.50 -20.54
N ASP A 21 2.90 -27.62 -19.54
CA ASP A 21 1.80 -26.88 -18.90
C ASP A 21 1.04 -25.98 -19.91
N PRO A 22 -0.27 -26.24 -20.15
CA PRO A 22 -1.07 -25.47 -21.08
C PRO A 22 -1.71 -24.21 -20.46
N VAL A 23 -1.63 -24.05 -19.13
CA VAL A 23 -2.25 -22.95 -18.37
C VAL A 23 -1.23 -21.84 -18.11
N VAL A 24 -0.04 -22.21 -17.64
CA VAL A 24 1.06 -21.28 -17.37
C VAL A 24 2.28 -21.76 -18.13
N THR A 25 2.76 -20.97 -19.10
CA THR A 25 3.94 -21.36 -19.86
C THR A 25 5.18 -21.50 -18.97
N VAL A 26 5.95 -22.57 -19.19
CA VAL A 26 7.23 -22.86 -18.50
C VAL A 26 8.25 -21.73 -18.62
N GLU A 27 8.13 -20.89 -19.65
CA GLU A 27 8.96 -19.70 -19.83
C GLU A 27 8.88 -18.72 -18.65
N HIS A 28 7.77 -18.66 -17.92
CA HIS A 28 7.68 -17.85 -16.71
C HIS A 28 8.63 -18.34 -15.62
N SER A 29 8.72 -19.65 -15.40
CA SER A 29 9.66 -20.24 -14.45
C SER A 29 11.10 -20.09 -14.90
N ARG A 30 11.40 -20.38 -16.18
CA ARG A 30 12.75 -20.22 -16.74
C ARG A 30 13.29 -18.81 -16.55
N ARG A 31 12.51 -17.78 -16.91
CA ARG A 31 12.89 -16.36 -16.74
C ARG A 31 13.11 -15.98 -15.28
N MET A 32 12.29 -16.47 -14.36
CA MET A 32 12.47 -16.21 -12.93
C MET A 32 13.73 -16.90 -12.39
N VAL A 33 13.97 -18.16 -12.76
CA VAL A 33 15.16 -18.92 -12.37
C VAL A 33 16.43 -18.23 -12.88
N THR A 34 16.47 -17.82 -14.15
CA THR A 34 17.59 -17.04 -14.69
C THR A 34 17.81 -15.77 -13.87
N ARG A 35 16.75 -15.02 -13.56
CA ARG A 35 16.88 -13.80 -12.76
C ARG A 35 17.36 -14.05 -11.34
N LEU A 36 16.93 -15.15 -10.70
CA LEU A 36 17.39 -15.55 -9.37
C LEU A 36 18.87 -15.96 -9.39
N GLN A 37 19.30 -16.68 -10.44
CA GLN A 37 20.71 -17.05 -10.65
C GLN A 37 21.60 -15.82 -10.85
N GLU A 38 21.18 -14.84 -11.66
CA GLU A 38 21.89 -13.56 -11.84
C GLU A 38 22.06 -12.76 -10.53
N LEU A 39 21.18 -13.01 -9.55
CA LEU A 39 21.18 -12.36 -8.25
C LEU A 39 21.89 -13.20 -7.16
N ASP A 40 22.57 -14.28 -7.56
CA ASP A 40 23.23 -15.25 -6.68
C ASP A 40 22.28 -15.83 -5.61
N CYS A 41 20.98 -15.97 -5.95
CA CYS A 41 20.00 -16.60 -5.06
C CYS A 41 20.19 -18.12 -5.08
N PRO A 42 20.00 -18.81 -3.93
CA PRO A 42 20.11 -20.26 -3.86
C PRO A 42 18.86 -20.93 -4.45
N VAL A 43 18.83 -21.03 -5.79
CA VAL A 43 17.71 -21.59 -6.56
C VAL A 43 18.06 -22.94 -7.18
N GLU A 44 17.20 -23.92 -6.93
CA GLU A 44 17.13 -25.21 -7.63
C GLU A 44 15.95 -25.17 -8.61
N TYR A 45 16.15 -25.71 -9.82
CA TYR A 45 15.12 -25.76 -10.86
C TYR A 45 14.91 -27.18 -11.34
N GLU A 46 13.66 -27.63 -11.32
CA GLU A 46 13.21 -28.90 -11.85
C GLU A 46 12.13 -28.66 -12.90
N GLU A 47 12.36 -29.15 -14.12
CA GLU A 47 11.37 -29.14 -15.19
C GLU A 47 11.01 -30.58 -15.52
N TYR A 48 9.72 -30.91 -15.53
CA TYR A 48 9.24 -32.26 -15.81
C TYR A 48 8.76 -32.38 -17.27
N PRO A 49 9.52 -33.06 -18.14
CA PRO A 49 9.14 -33.19 -19.55
C PRO A 49 7.78 -33.88 -19.72
N GLY A 50 6.91 -33.33 -20.56
CA GLY A 50 5.59 -33.89 -20.86
C GLY A 50 4.54 -33.74 -19.75
N VAL A 51 4.90 -33.21 -18.58
CA VAL A 51 3.94 -32.96 -17.49
C VAL A 51 3.22 -31.63 -17.72
N GLY A 52 1.90 -31.65 -17.58
CA GLY A 52 1.04 -30.46 -17.68
C GLY A 52 1.03 -29.61 -16.40
N HIS A 53 -0.07 -28.90 -16.15
CA HIS A 53 -0.20 -27.94 -15.04
C HIS A 53 0.03 -28.54 -13.63
N VAL A 54 -0.29 -29.82 -13.46
CA VAL A 54 -0.30 -30.53 -12.16
C VAL A 54 1.11 -31.08 -11.81
N SER A 55 2.14 -30.24 -11.88
CA SER A 55 3.53 -30.63 -11.57
C SER A 55 3.76 -30.94 -10.09
N TRP A 56 2.84 -30.50 -9.21
CA TRP A 56 2.94 -30.74 -7.77
C TRP A 56 2.83 -32.22 -7.40
N ASN A 57 2.19 -33.07 -8.21
CA ASN A 57 2.16 -34.51 -7.99
C ASN A 57 3.58 -35.10 -8.01
N ASN A 58 4.38 -34.74 -9.02
CA ASN A 58 5.79 -35.11 -9.09
C ASN A 58 6.61 -34.42 -8.00
N THR A 59 6.28 -33.17 -7.70
CA THR A 59 7.03 -32.36 -6.73
C THR A 59 6.91 -32.88 -5.30
N TYR A 60 5.76 -33.44 -4.94
CA TYR A 60 5.48 -33.92 -3.59
C TYR A 60 5.50 -35.45 -3.47
N ALA A 61 5.75 -36.16 -4.58
CA ALA A 61 5.82 -37.61 -4.60
C ALA A 61 6.72 -38.15 -3.49
N ASP A 62 6.23 -39.17 -2.80
CA ASP A 62 6.92 -39.89 -1.74
C ASP A 62 7.50 -39.00 -0.62
N GLY A 63 6.94 -37.80 -0.43
CA GLY A 63 7.39 -36.87 0.60
C GLY A 63 8.71 -36.16 0.29
N ARG A 64 9.24 -36.25 -0.95
CA ARG A 64 10.56 -35.68 -1.33
C ARG A 64 10.72 -34.19 -1.01
N ILE A 65 9.63 -33.43 -1.00
CA ILE A 65 9.64 -32.01 -0.65
C ILE A 65 10.06 -31.79 0.81
N LEU A 66 9.75 -32.73 1.70
CA LEU A 66 10.18 -32.71 3.10
C LEU A 66 11.68 -32.98 3.20
N ASP A 67 12.23 -33.88 2.38
CA ASP A 67 13.67 -34.11 2.31
C ASP A 67 14.41 -32.86 1.81
N TRP A 68 13.82 -32.14 0.84
CA TRP A 68 14.35 -30.86 0.39
C TRP A 68 14.33 -29.82 1.52
N PHE A 69 13.21 -29.62 2.20
CA PHE A 69 13.14 -28.71 3.35
C PHE A 69 14.16 -29.09 4.45
N GLY A 70 14.36 -30.39 4.71
CA GLY A 70 15.30 -30.89 5.71
C GLY A 70 16.78 -30.53 5.44
N LYS A 71 17.14 -30.15 4.20
CA LYS A 71 18.50 -29.71 3.83
C LYS A 71 18.79 -28.25 4.18
N HIS A 72 17.77 -27.50 4.58
CA HIS A 72 17.85 -26.06 4.69
C HIS A 72 17.47 -25.56 6.07
N VAL A 73 18.26 -24.63 6.60
CA VAL A 73 17.96 -23.92 7.85
C VAL A 73 17.89 -22.44 7.51
N ARG A 74 16.77 -21.80 7.88
CA ARG A 74 16.59 -20.36 7.69
C ARG A 74 17.52 -19.61 8.63
N ASP A 75 18.29 -18.67 8.10
CA ASP A 75 18.99 -17.66 8.91
C ASP A 75 17.97 -16.59 9.35
N PRO A 76 17.64 -16.48 10.66
CA PRO A 76 16.72 -15.47 11.15
C PRO A 76 17.35 -14.07 11.24
N HIS A 77 18.69 -13.96 11.18
CA HIS A 77 19.43 -12.72 11.41
C HIS A 77 20.50 -12.49 10.32
N PRO A 78 20.11 -12.38 9.03
CA PRO A 78 21.07 -12.23 7.94
C PRO A 78 21.83 -10.92 8.04
N ARG A 79 23.15 -10.97 7.82
CA ARG A 79 24.02 -9.77 7.85
C ARG A 79 23.78 -8.81 6.69
N GLN A 80 23.14 -9.27 5.61
CA GLN A 80 22.81 -8.46 4.44
C GLN A 80 21.41 -8.81 3.94
N ILE A 81 20.64 -7.79 3.61
CA ILE A 81 19.31 -7.90 3.02
C ILE A 81 19.21 -7.00 1.78
N ALA A 82 18.33 -7.39 0.86
CA ALA A 82 17.97 -6.58 -0.30
C ALA A 82 16.54 -6.92 -0.68
N TYR A 83 15.68 -5.93 -0.81
CA TYR A 83 14.32 -6.16 -1.29
C TYR A 83 13.73 -4.90 -1.90
N THR A 84 12.64 -5.12 -2.62
CA THR A 84 11.90 -4.16 -3.41
C THR A 84 10.43 -4.25 -3.04
N THR A 85 9.76 -3.11 -2.90
CA THR A 85 8.32 -3.05 -2.68
C THR A 85 7.70 -1.87 -3.41
N THR A 86 6.47 -2.06 -3.88
CA THR A 86 5.58 -0.98 -4.33
C THR A 86 4.51 -0.66 -3.29
N GLU A 87 4.38 -1.48 -2.23
CA GLU A 87 3.37 -1.40 -1.19
C GLU A 87 4.03 -1.57 0.20
N PRO A 88 4.70 -0.52 0.72
CA PRO A 88 5.39 -0.59 2.02
C PRO A 88 4.52 -1.02 3.20
N GLU A 89 3.22 -0.73 3.17
CA GLU A 89 2.30 -1.10 4.24
C GLU A 89 2.19 -2.62 4.40
N ARG A 90 2.02 -3.33 3.27
CA ARG A 90 1.82 -4.78 3.24
C ARG A 90 3.11 -5.57 3.10
N TYR A 91 4.04 -5.07 2.28
CA TYR A 91 5.27 -5.78 1.89
C TYR A 91 6.53 -4.97 2.18
N GLY A 92 6.46 -4.03 3.13
CA GLY A 92 7.61 -3.19 3.49
C GLY A 92 8.58 -3.83 4.47
N LYS A 93 8.23 -4.91 5.17
CA LYS A 93 9.13 -5.57 6.15
C LYS A 93 9.96 -6.68 5.50
N ASN A 94 11.27 -6.70 5.78
CA ASN A 94 12.17 -7.80 5.46
C ASN A 94 13.27 -7.90 6.55
N TYR A 95 13.25 -8.98 7.33
CA TYR A 95 14.08 -9.17 8.54
C TYR A 95 14.10 -7.92 9.44
N TRP A 96 15.29 -7.38 9.73
CA TRP A 96 15.53 -6.23 10.60
C TRP A 96 15.33 -4.87 9.91
N THR A 97 14.66 -4.84 8.75
CA THR A 97 14.37 -3.59 8.03
C THR A 97 12.91 -3.47 7.66
N ARG A 98 12.43 -2.23 7.60
CA ARG A 98 11.12 -1.89 7.07
C ARG A 98 11.21 -0.67 6.16
N ILE A 99 10.90 -0.81 4.88
CA ILE A 99 10.53 0.34 4.04
C ILE A 99 9.19 0.83 4.57
N GLU A 100 9.17 2.10 4.94
CA GLU A 100 7.97 2.74 5.48
C GLU A 100 7.27 3.53 4.39
N ALA A 101 8.03 4.29 3.58
CA ALA A 101 7.43 5.10 2.55
C ALA A 101 8.34 5.36 1.36
N LEU A 102 7.70 5.65 0.23
CA LEU A 102 8.33 5.91 -1.06
C LEU A 102 8.30 7.42 -1.37
N ILE A 103 9.30 7.90 -2.12
CA ILE A 103 9.30 9.29 -2.62
C ILE A 103 8.21 9.43 -3.69
N GLN A 104 8.25 8.52 -4.66
CA GLN A 104 7.28 8.37 -5.73
C GLN A 104 6.50 7.06 -5.50
N PRO A 105 5.23 7.14 -5.05
CA PRO A 105 4.29 6.04 -5.04
C PRO A 105 4.18 5.36 -6.41
N HIS A 106 3.82 4.08 -6.41
CA HIS A 106 3.73 3.19 -7.59
C HIS A 106 5.04 2.91 -8.34
N THR A 107 6.08 3.70 -8.13
CA THR A 107 7.45 3.36 -8.53
C THR A 107 8.07 2.43 -7.48
N PRO A 108 8.70 1.30 -7.85
CA PRO A 108 9.33 0.41 -6.87
C PRO A 108 10.35 1.13 -6.00
N GLY A 109 10.23 0.99 -4.68
CA GLY A 109 11.27 1.36 -3.72
C GLY A 109 12.19 0.20 -3.46
N ARG A 110 13.49 0.47 -3.32
CA ARG A 110 14.49 -0.55 -3.01
C ARG A 110 15.36 -0.15 -1.84
N ILE A 111 15.68 -1.14 -1.02
CA ILE A 111 16.68 -1.00 0.03
C ILE A 111 17.64 -2.18 -0.06
N LYS A 112 18.93 -1.89 0.02
CA LYS A 112 19.98 -2.87 0.31
C LYS A 112 20.65 -2.45 1.59
N ALA A 113 20.67 -3.32 2.59
CA ALA A 113 21.29 -3.02 3.86
C ALA A 113 22.24 -4.15 4.23
N ARG A 114 23.44 -3.80 4.71
CA ARG A 114 24.46 -4.76 5.13
C ARG A 114 25.18 -4.28 6.37
N ILE A 115 25.54 -5.23 7.23
CA ILE A 115 26.28 -4.99 8.45
C ILE A 115 27.74 -5.33 8.19
N GLU A 116 28.63 -4.36 8.31
CA GLU A 116 30.08 -4.50 8.26
C GLU A 116 30.68 -4.75 9.65
N PRO A 117 31.97 -5.09 9.76
CA PRO A 117 32.66 -5.13 11.05
C PRO A 117 32.54 -3.81 11.82
N LYS A 118 32.66 -3.87 13.15
CA LYS A 118 32.56 -2.72 14.07
C LYS A 118 31.18 -2.03 14.09
N ASN A 119 30.10 -2.80 13.94
CA ASN A 119 28.71 -2.31 13.92
C ASN A 119 28.48 -1.14 12.95
N LEU A 120 28.98 -1.28 11.73
CA LEU A 120 28.66 -0.32 10.67
C LEU A 120 27.52 -0.90 9.81
N ILE A 121 26.36 -0.27 9.84
CA ILE A 121 25.25 -0.56 8.93
C ILE A 121 25.41 0.33 7.71
N VAL A 122 25.55 -0.27 6.53
CA VAL A 122 25.57 0.43 5.25
C VAL A 122 24.25 0.18 4.54
N VAL A 123 23.55 1.26 4.18
CA VAL A 123 22.26 1.24 3.51
C VAL A 123 22.37 1.98 2.19
N GLU A 124 21.90 1.35 1.12
CA GLU A 124 21.69 1.95 -0.19
C GLU A 124 20.19 1.99 -0.47
N THR A 125 19.69 3.13 -0.93
CA THR A 125 18.27 3.35 -1.15
C THR A 125 17.96 3.78 -2.58
N GLU A 126 16.80 3.37 -3.08
CA GLU A 126 16.20 3.85 -4.33
C GLU A 126 14.74 4.17 -4.07
N ASN A 127 14.30 5.40 -4.37
CA ASN A 127 12.91 5.83 -4.20
C ASN A 127 12.34 5.69 -2.76
N LEU A 128 13.17 5.78 -1.73
CA LEU A 128 12.73 5.76 -0.32
C LEU A 128 12.58 7.17 0.25
N ALA A 129 11.45 7.43 0.90
CA ALA A 129 11.23 8.63 1.70
C ALA A 129 11.44 8.36 3.19
N ARG A 130 11.13 7.15 3.65
CA ARG A 130 11.27 6.74 5.05
C ARG A 130 11.51 5.24 5.17
N PHE A 131 12.34 4.82 6.13
CA PHE A 131 12.51 3.43 6.51
C PHE A 131 12.93 3.31 7.98
N THR A 132 12.78 2.11 8.53
CA THR A 132 13.13 1.77 9.91
C THR A 132 14.04 0.54 9.96
N LEU A 133 14.97 0.54 10.91
CA LEU A 133 15.79 -0.60 11.28
C LEU A 133 15.37 -1.10 12.66
N THR A 134 15.29 -2.42 12.84
CA THR A 134 14.94 -3.07 14.11
C THR A 134 16.19 -3.78 14.67
N PRO A 135 16.94 -3.16 15.60
CA PRO A 135 18.26 -3.66 16.02
C PRO A 135 18.24 -5.05 16.64
N VAL A 136 17.19 -5.43 17.38
CA VAL A 136 17.08 -6.76 18.02
C VAL A 136 17.03 -7.91 17.00
N ASP A 137 16.52 -7.65 15.79
CA ASP A 137 16.45 -8.63 14.72
C ASP A 137 17.75 -8.68 13.90
N ALA A 138 18.70 -7.78 14.16
CA ALA A 138 19.94 -7.63 13.42
C ALA A 138 21.14 -8.28 14.17
N PRO A 139 22.09 -8.89 13.45
CA PRO A 139 23.30 -9.47 14.05
C PRO A 139 24.33 -8.38 14.44
N LEU A 140 23.98 -7.57 15.45
CA LEU A 140 24.76 -6.45 15.99
C LEU A 140 25.21 -6.73 17.43
N ASP A 141 26.36 -6.17 17.82
CA ASP A 141 26.80 -6.12 19.23
C ASP A 141 26.25 -4.86 19.90
N LEU A 142 25.08 -4.95 20.55
CA LEU A 142 24.41 -3.79 21.13
C LEU A 142 25.19 -3.12 22.30
N SER A 143 26.27 -3.75 22.80
CA SER A 143 27.16 -3.12 23.79
C SER A 143 28.10 -2.06 23.19
N ARG A 144 28.18 -2.00 21.86
CA ARG A 144 29.08 -1.11 21.11
C ARG A 144 28.30 -0.08 20.32
N GLN A 145 28.94 1.07 20.11
CA GLN A 145 28.40 2.08 19.21
C GLN A 145 28.18 1.51 17.81
N THR A 146 27.00 1.78 17.28
CA THR A 146 26.62 1.48 15.90
C THR A 146 26.66 2.76 15.08
N ALA A 147 27.25 2.69 13.89
CA ALA A 147 27.17 3.74 12.89
C ALA A 147 26.24 3.29 11.76
N VAL A 148 25.39 4.19 11.27
CA VAL A 148 24.55 3.93 10.09
C VAL A 148 24.96 4.91 9.00
N ARG A 149 25.40 4.36 7.87
CA ARG A 149 25.73 5.10 6.66
C ARG A 149 24.66 4.83 5.60
N ILE A 150 23.97 5.87 5.16
CA ILE A 150 22.89 5.80 4.18
C ILE A 150 23.34 6.58 2.94
N ASP A 151 23.35 5.93 1.78
CA ASP A 151 23.74 6.53 0.50
C ASP A 151 25.08 7.28 0.58
N GLY A 152 26.05 6.67 1.27
CA GLY A 152 27.40 7.21 1.48
C GLY A 152 27.55 8.21 2.64
N THR A 153 26.45 8.69 3.23
CA THR A 153 26.47 9.68 4.31
C THR A 153 26.23 9.04 5.67
N GLU A 154 27.00 9.41 6.69
CA GLU A 154 26.74 8.96 8.07
C GLU A 154 25.50 9.69 8.63
N SER A 155 24.43 8.93 8.84
CA SER A 155 23.13 9.45 9.28
C SER A 155 22.86 9.17 10.77
N PHE A 156 23.66 8.32 11.40
CA PHE A 156 23.57 8.02 12.82
C PHE A 156 24.89 7.47 13.36
N ARG A 157 25.18 7.81 14.63
CA ARG A 157 26.20 7.16 15.45
C ARG A 157 25.77 7.18 16.91
N GLY A 158 25.65 6.02 17.53
CA GLY A 158 25.21 5.93 18.92
C GLY A 158 25.08 4.49 19.40
N LEU A 159 24.71 4.32 20.67
CA LEU A 159 24.27 3.03 21.18
C LEU A 159 22.84 2.76 20.73
N LEU A 160 22.55 1.52 20.38
CA LEU A 160 21.20 1.06 20.03
C LEU A 160 20.69 0.15 21.14
N SER A 161 19.41 0.28 21.49
CA SER A 161 18.72 -0.63 22.39
C SER A 161 18.05 -1.76 21.60
N ALA A 162 17.85 -2.92 22.23
CA ALA A 162 17.08 -4.02 21.64
C ALA A 162 15.60 -3.63 21.48
N ASP A 163 15.07 -2.83 22.40
CA ASP A 163 13.65 -2.46 22.44
C ASP A 163 13.30 -1.27 21.53
N GLU A 164 14.28 -0.66 20.88
CA GLU A 164 14.10 0.59 20.14
C GLU A 164 14.42 0.42 18.65
N ALA A 165 13.39 0.53 17.83
CA ALA A 165 13.56 0.67 16.40
C ALA A 165 14.07 2.09 16.07
N ILE A 166 14.96 2.20 15.08
CA ILE A 166 15.50 3.48 14.63
C ILE A 166 14.98 3.81 13.23
N SER A 167 14.30 4.95 13.11
CA SER A 167 13.72 5.42 11.85
C SER A 167 14.56 6.52 11.20
N PHE A 168 14.56 6.52 9.87
CA PHE A 168 15.23 7.52 9.04
C PHE A 168 14.24 8.09 8.03
N ARG A 169 14.25 9.42 7.87
CA ARG A 169 13.49 10.12 6.82
C ARG A 169 14.40 10.93 5.93
N LYS A 170 14.03 11.03 4.65
CA LYS A 170 14.74 11.85 3.68
C LYS A 170 14.46 13.34 3.95
N LYS A 171 15.51 14.16 4.09
CA LYS A 171 15.46 15.62 4.16
C LYS A 171 16.43 16.19 3.11
N GLY A 172 15.87 16.81 2.07
CA GLY A 172 16.65 17.21 0.90
C GLY A 172 17.25 15.98 0.21
N THR A 173 18.58 15.93 0.08
CA THR A 173 19.30 14.84 -0.56
C THR A 173 19.77 13.73 0.38
N HIS A 174 19.63 13.90 1.70
CA HIS A 174 20.19 12.97 2.70
C HIS A 174 19.11 12.41 3.63
N PHE A 175 19.40 11.29 4.28
CA PHE A 175 18.58 10.74 5.35
C PHE A 175 19.06 11.23 6.71
N VAL A 176 18.11 11.57 7.57
CA VAL A 176 18.36 11.91 8.98
C VAL A 176 17.53 11.00 9.88
N GLN A 177 18.04 10.70 11.07
CA GLN A 177 17.27 10.02 12.10
C GLN A 177 16.02 10.87 12.43
N THR A 178 14.88 10.21 12.63
CA THR A 178 13.65 10.85 13.09
C THR A 178 13.00 10.04 14.20
N THR A 179 12.42 10.73 15.17
CA THR A 179 11.55 10.18 16.22
C THR A 179 10.08 10.56 16.00
N GLU A 180 9.77 11.25 14.90
CA GLU A 180 8.41 11.61 14.56
C GLU A 180 7.58 10.34 14.38
N ALA A 181 6.46 10.28 15.10
CA ALA A 181 5.47 9.24 14.93
C ALA A 181 5.08 9.14 13.45
N TRP A 182 4.95 7.90 12.97
CA TRP A 182 4.59 7.63 11.59
C TRP A 182 3.57 6.52 11.56
N SER A 183 2.38 6.89 11.12
CA SER A 183 1.36 5.92 10.73
C SER A 183 1.62 5.54 9.28
N PRO A 184 1.80 4.25 8.99
CA PRO A 184 1.77 3.74 7.63
C PRO A 184 0.36 3.99 7.09
N THR A 185 0.15 5.13 6.45
CA THR A 185 -1.01 5.30 5.60
C THR A 185 -0.44 5.39 4.20
N SER A 186 -0.33 4.23 3.55
CA SER A 186 0.25 4.17 2.23
C SER A 186 -0.64 4.94 1.26
N ILE A 187 0.00 5.68 0.36
CA ILE A 187 -0.67 6.05 -0.88
C ILE A 187 -1.02 4.73 -1.56
N PRO A 188 -2.30 4.37 -1.64
CA PRO A 188 -2.68 3.04 -2.04
C PRO A 188 -2.19 2.74 -3.44
N TYR A 189 -1.49 1.62 -3.64
CA TYR A 189 -1.01 1.22 -4.97
C TYR A 189 -2.16 1.11 -5.99
N LYS A 190 -3.38 0.85 -5.52
CA LYS A 190 -4.60 0.78 -6.32
C LYS A 190 -5.47 2.06 -6.28
N GLY A 191 -4.95 3.17 -5.77
CA GLY A 191 -5.69 4.44 -5.68
C GLY A 191 -7.03 4.25 -4.95
N GLN A 192 -8.12 4.66 -5.61
CA GLN A 192 -9.49 4.55 -5.10
C GLN A 192 -9.95 3.13 -4.75
N GLU A 193 -9.33 2.08 -5.29
CA GLU A 193 -9.73 0.69 -5.00
C GLU A 193 -9.23 0.18 -3.64
N ALA A 194 -8.21 0.81 -3.06
CA ALA A 194 -7.67 0.34 -1.78
C ALA A 194 -8.62 0.56 -0.61
N ALA A 195 -9.35 1.69 -0.58
CA ALA A 195 -10.44 1.90 0.39
C ALA A 195 -11.53 0.82 0.31
N ARG A 196 -11.56 0.06 -0.80
CA ARG A 196 -12.49 -1.03 -1.05
C ARG A 196 -11.82 -2.41 -1.02
N SER A 197 -10.62 -2.50 -0.45
CA SER A 197 -9.88 -3.77 -0.31
C SER A 197 -10.09 -4.44 1.05
N ASP A 198 -10.39 -3.67 2.10
CA ASP A 198 -10.64 -4.17 3.46
C ASP A 198 -12.11 -4.02 3.92
N TRP A 199 -12.39 -4.45 5.16
CA TRP A 199 -13.72 -4.30 5.79
C TRP A 199 -14.09 -2.82 5.91
N ARG A 200 -15.31 -2.48 5.47
CA ARG A 200 -15.75 -1.10 5.25
C ARG A 200 -17.24 -0.90 5.48
N ILE A 201 -17.62 0.34 5.74
CA ILE A 201 -19.00 0.78 5.92
C ILE A 201 -19.32 1.92 4.95
N TYR A 202 -20.39 1.77 4.17
CA TYR A 202 -20.89 2.83 3.31
C TYR A 202 -21.82 3.75 4.10
N THR A 203 -21.54 5.04 4.07
CA THR A 203 -22.16 6.02 4.94
C THR A 203 -22.77 7.15 4.11
N TYR A 204 -24.10 7.24 4.08
CA TYR A 204 -24.81 8.30 3.35
C TYR A 204 -25.19 9.45 4.28
N GLY A 205 -25.18 10.67 3.74
CA GLY A 205 -25.58 11.87 4.47
C GLY A 205 -27.09 11.98 4.68
N THR A 206 -27.50 12.64 5.77
CA THR A 206 -28.93 12.89 6.08
C THR A 206 -29.29 14.37 6.23
N ARG A 207 -28.39 15.30 5.85
CA ARG A 207 -28.60 16.76 6.00
C ARG A 207 -29.00 17.46 4.69
N GLY A 208 -28.92 16.76 3.56
CA GLY A 208 -29.34 17.28 2.26
C GLY A 208 -30.86 17.26 2.09
N THR A 209 -31.32 17.57 0.88
CA THR A 209 -32.73 17.41 0.50
C THR A 209 -33.13 15.93 0.50
N THR A 210 -34.43 15.64 0.42
CA THR A 210 -34.95 14.28 0.29
C THR A 210 -34.32 13.55 -0.89
N GLU A 211 -34.18 14.24 -2.03
CA GLU A 211 -33.60 13.72 -3.26
C GLU A 211 -32.11 13.44 -3.12
N GLU A 212 -31.35 14.37 -2.54
CA GLU A 212 -29.90 14.20 -2.30
C GLU A 212 -29.61 13.02 -1.37
N ASN A 213 -30.36 12.93 -0.26
CA ASN A 213 -30.21 11.84 0.71
C ASN A 213 -30.59 10.49 0.08
N ALA A 214 -31.64 10.46 -0.75
CA ALA A 214 -32.04 9.26 -1.47
C ALA A 214 -30.99 8.81 -2.51
N ALA A 215 -30.42 9.75 -3.27
CA ALA A 215 -29.38 9.46 -4.26
C ALA A 215 -28.11 8.90 -3.61
N ALA A 216 -27.67 9.51 -2.50
CA ALA A 216 -26.52 9.03 -1.73
C ALA A 216 -26.80 7.63 -1.14
N ARG A 217 -27.97 7.42 -0.53
CA ARG A 217 -28.35 6.12 0.04
C ARG A 217 -28.41 5.02 -1.02
N GLN A 218 -29.07 5.26 -2.14
CA GLN A 218 -29.19 4.27 -3.22
C GLN A 218 -27.82 3.89 -3.78
N THR A 219 -26.93 4.87 -3.92
CA THR A 219 -25.55 4.65 -4.37
C THR A 219 -24.77 3.81 -3.35
N ALA A 220 -24.91 4.11 -2.05
CA ALA A 220 -24.30 3.34 -0.97
C ALA A 220 -24.77 1.87 -0.97
N GLU A 221 -26.08 1.64 -1.09
CA GLU A 221 -26.68 0.31 -1.16
C GLU A 221 -26.19 -0.47 -2.39
N ARG A 222 -26.08 0.18 -3.55
CA ARG A 222 -25.53 -0.44 -4.77
C ARG A 222 -24.07 -0.85 -4.62
N LEU A 223 -23.24 -0.02 -3.98
CA LEU A 223 -21.83 -0.33 -3.76
C LEU A 223 -21.60 -1.41 -2.70
N ALA A 224 -22.50 -1.50 -1.73
CA ALA A 224 -22.43 -2.47 -0.64
C ALA A 224 -22.87 -3.89 -1.05
N ALA A 225 -23.58 -4.02 -2.16
CA ALA A 225 -24.15 -5.29 -2.63
C ALA A 225 -23.07 -6.31 -3.06
N PRO A 226 -23.31 -7.62 -2.84
CA PRO A 226 -22.47 -8.69 -3.36
C PRO A 226 -22.31 -8.63 -4.89
N ASN A 227 -21.22 -9.21 -5.39
CA ASN A 227 -20.97 -9.34 -6.84
C ASN A 227 -20.42 -10.73 -7.19
N GLN A 228 -20.25 -10.99 -8.49
CA GLN A 228 -19.79 -12.28 -9.02
C GLN A 228 -18.46 -12.80 -8.45
N ASN A 229 -17.62 -11.92 -7.89
CA ASN A 229 -16.32 -12.26 -7.33
C ASN A 229 -16.30 -12.27 -5.80
N VAL A 230 -17.26 -11.61 -5.14
CA VAL A 230 -17.28 -11.41 -3.68
C VAL A 230 -18.71 -11.50 -3.18
N ASP A 231 -19.00 -12.56 -2.43
CA ASP A 231 -20.29 -12.79 -1.78
C ASP A 231 -20.34 -12.21 -0.36
N ILE A 232 -20.14 -10.89 -0.26
CA ILE A 232 -20.17 -10.13 1.01
C ILE A 232 -21.12 -8.95 0.84
N LEU A 233 -22.10 -8.83 1.74
CA LEU A 233 -22.94 -7.65 1.87
C LEU A 233 -22.32 -6.71 2.92
N PHE A 234 -21.84 -5.54 2.48
CA PHE A 234 -21.25 -4.55 3.39
C PHE A 234 -22.33 -3.74 4.12
N PRO A 235 -22.07 -3.25 5.34
CA PRO A 235 -23.03 -2.41 6.05
C PRO A 235 -23.22 -1.06 5.34
N VAL A 236 -24.49 -0.62 5.29
CA VAL A 236 -24.87 0.73 4.90
C VAL A 236 -25.48 1.43 6.10
N LYS A 237 -24.96 2.59 6.47
CA LYS A 237 -25.42 3.38 7.62
C LYS A 237 -25.67 4.84 7.24
N ALA A 238 -26.61 5.48 7.93
CA ALA A 238 -26.67 6.94 7.92
C ALA A 238 -25.45 7.49 8.67
N ASP A 239 -24.96 8.66 8.27
CA ASP A 239 -23.90 9.40 8.96
C ASP A 239 -24.15 9.58 10.47
N THR A 240 -25.41 9.85 10.85
CA THR A 240 -25.86 9.97 12.25
C THR A 240 -25.90 8.66 13.03
N ALA A 241 -25.79 7.52 12.36
CA ALA A 241 -25.78 6.18 12.97
C ALA A 241 -24.37 5.57 13.10
N ILE A 242 -23.32 6.30 12.64
CA ILE A 242 -21.94 5.87 12.80
C ILE A 242 -21.51 6.03 14.26
N THR A 243 -20.96 4.95 14.82
CA THR A 243 -20.45 4.90 16.20
C THR A 243 -18.93 4.96 16.25
N GLU A 244 -18.36 5.25 17.42
CA GLU A 244 -16.90 5.17 17.64
C GLU A 244 -16.34 3.76 17.40
N ARG A 245 -17.15 2.71 17.65
CA ARG A 245 -16.78 1.33 17.31
C ARG A 245 -16.66 1.12 15.79
N ASP A 246 -17.54 1.74 15.02
CA ASP A 246 -17.49 1.67 13.56
C ASP A 246 -16.20 2.34 13.04
N ILE A 247 -15.90 3.55 13.54
CA ILE A 247 -14.67 4.30 13.22
C ILE A 247 -13.39 3.49 13.56
N ALA A 248 -13.41 2.74 14.66
CA ALA A 248 -12.28 1.92 15.08
C ALA A 248 -12.08 0.65 14.21
N SER A 249 -13.16 0.08 13.68
CA SER A 249 -13.15 -1.27 13.12
C SER A 249 -13.27 -1.36 11.59
N ALA A 250 -13.58 -0.27 10.90
CA ALA A 250 -13.81 -0.28 9.46
C ALA A 250 -13.23 0.95 8.75
N ASP A 251 -12.91 0.79 7.48
CA ASP A 251 -12.76 1.94 6.58
C ASP A 251 -14.14 2.56 6.31
N LEU A 252 -14.19 3.88 6.19
CA LEU A 252 -15.45 4.61 6.00
C LEU A 252 -15.55 5.15 4.58
N ILE A 253 -16.61 4.81 3.86
CA ILE A 253 -16.92 5.36 2.55
C ILE A 253 -18.04 6.38 2.72
N LEU A 254 -17.73 7.66 2.67
CA LEU A 254 -18.67 8.75 2.90
C LEU A 254 -19.24 9.25 1.57
N LEU A 255 -20.56 9.22 1.44
CA LEU A 255 -21.29 9.75 0.29
C LEU A 255 -21.93 11.08 0.66
N GLY A 256 -21.76 12.07 -0.21
CA GLY A 256 -22.26 13.43 0.00
C GLY A 256 -21.15 14.46 0.09
N THR A 257 -21.51 15.66 0.54
CA THR A 257 -20.62 16.80 0.77
C THR A 257 -20.63 17.17 2.26
N PRO A 258 -19.78 18.09 2.74
CA PRO A 258 -19.84 18.57 4.12
C PRO A 258 -21.20 19.17 4.52
N THR A 259 -21.99 19.64 3.55
CA THR A 259 -23.34 20.18 3.84
C THR A 259 -24.37 19.06 3.98
N THR A 260 -24.23 17.95 3.25
CA THR A 260 -25.20 16.84 3.26
C THR A 260 -24.83 15.69 4.20
N ASN A 261 -23.55 15.51 4.53
CA ASN A 261 -23.02 14.45 5.39
C ASN A 261 -22.28 15.04 6.60
N SER A 262 -22.84 14.86 7.80
CA SER A 262 -22.34 15.38 9.08
C SER A 262 -20.98 14.80 9.48
N LEU A 263 -20.70 13.55 9.14
CA LEU A 263 -19.42 12.92 9.44
C LEU A 263 -18.32 13.51 8.55
N LEU A 264 -18.62 13.74 7.26
CA LEU A 264 -17.71 14.46 6.37
C LEU A 264 -17.49 15.90 6.84
N ALA A 265 -18.54 16.59 7.31
CA ALA A 265 -18.41 17.92 7.89
C ALA A 265 -17.43 17.95 9.08
N ARG A 266 -17.47 16.94 9.95
CA ARG A 266 -16.60 16.81 11.13
C ARG A 266 -15.11 16.70 10.77
N ILE A 267 -14.78 16.08 9.64
CA ILE A 267 -13.39 15.85 9.21
C ILE A 267 -12.91 16.79 8.11
N HIS A 268 -13.81 17.60 7.54
CA HIS A 268 -13.56 18.37 6.32
C HIS A 268 -12.31 19.25 6.43
N ASP A 269 -12.09 19.94 7.55
CA ASP A 269 -10.93 20.83 7.75
C ASP A 269 -9.57 20.12 7.85
N GLN A 270 -9.57 18.79 7.92
CA GLN A 270 -8.34 17.98 8.01
C GLN A 270 -7.98 17.30 6.69
N LEU A 271 -8.85 17.38 5.67
CA LEU A 271 -8.59 16.80 4.36
C LEU A 271 -7.64 17.69 3.52
N PRO A 272 -7.07 17.22 2.41
CA PRO A 272 -6.26 18.04 1.51
C PRO A 272 -7.09 18.76 0.41
N ILE A 273 -8.30 18.28 0.13
CA ILE A 273 -9.22 18.85 -0.87
C ILE A 273 -10.45 19.42 -0.15
N ARG A 274 -10.87 20.63 -0.54
CA ARG A 274 -11.93 21.38 0.15
C ARG A 274 -13.13 21.59 -0.75
N PHE A 275 -14.30 21.15 -0.33
CA PHE A 275 -15.56 21.70 -0.83
C PHE A 275 -15.70 23.17 -0.42
N ARG A 276 -16.06 24.01 -1.39
CA ARG A 276 -16.47 25.42 -1.21
C ARG A 276 -17.91 25.58 -1.71
N ALA A 277 -18.49 26.75 -1.46
CA ALA A 277 -19.86 27.04 -1.90
C ALA A 277 -19.99 27.09 -3.44
N ASP A 278 -18.89 27.40 -4.13
CA ASP A 278 -18.78 27.63 -5.57
C ASP A 278 -18.02 26.52 -6.31
N GLY A 279 -17.64 25.42 -5.63
CA GLY A 279 -16.96 24.31 -6.29
C GLY A 279 -16.10 23.44 -5.36
N ILE A 280 -15.25 22.61 -5.97
CA ILE A 280 -14.26 21.78 -5.28
C ILE A 280 -12.89 22.42 -5.47
N ALA A 281 -12.20 22.72 -4.38
CA ALA A 281 -10.87 23.33 -4.40
C ALA A 281 -9.77 22.28 -4.18
N VAL A 282 -8.83 22.21 -5.12
CA VAL A 282 -7.61 21.39 -5.06
C VAL A 282 -6.42 22.34 -5.05
N GLY A 283 -5.87 22.59 -3.86
CA GLY A 283 -4.83 23.62 -3.69
C GLY A 283 -5.41 25.00 -3.98
N ASP A 284 -4.79 25.72 -4.91
CA ASP A 284 -5.23 27.06 -5.34
C ASP A 284 -6.24 27.02 -6.50
N GLU A 285 -6.47 25.85 -7.11
CA GLU A 285 -7.41 25.68 -8.22
C GLU A 285 -8.82 25.37 -7.73
N LEU A 286 -9.82 25.97 -8.38
CA LEU A 286 -11.24 25.77 -8.11
C LEU A 286 -11.93 25.15 -9.32
N PHE A 287 -12.65 24.05 -9.09
CA PHE A 287 -13.43 23.33 -10.09
C PHE A 287 -14.92 23.53 -9.81
N ALA A 288 -15.61 24.18 -10.74
CA ALA A 288 -16.99 24.66 -10.57
C ALA A 288 -17.96 24.12 -11.64
N GLU A 289 -17.60 23.05 -12.37
CA GLU A 289 -18.55 22.45 -13.31
C GLU A 289 -19.69 21.76 -12.55
N GLU A 290 -20.90 21.76 -13.13
CA GLU A 290 -22.05 21.11 -12.51
C GLU A 290 -21.92 19.58 -12.52
N ASN A 291 -22.54 18.92 -11.53
CA ASN A 291 -22.62 17.46 -11.43
C ASN A 291 -21.26 16.75 -11.40
N GLN A 292 -20.21 17.43 -10.94
CA GLN A 292 -18.92 16.80 -10.69
C GLN A 292 -18.98 15.84 -9.49
N LEU A 293 -18.17 14.78 -9.55
CA LEU A 293 -17.95 13.85 -8.44
C LEU A 293 -16.51 13.96 -7.97
N LEU A 294 -16.28 14.36 -6.72
CA LEU A 294 -14.99 14.13 -6.07
C LEU A 294 -14.90 12.66 -5.66
N VAL A 295 -13.83 11.98 -6.08
CA VAL A 295 -13.37 10.76 -5.43
C VAL A 295 -12.06 11.05 -4.74
N LEU A 296 -11.95 10.74 -3.46
CA LEU A 296 -10.78 11.03 -2.64
C LEU A 296 -10.60 9.92 -1.61
N ILE A 297 -9.40 9.34 -1.50
CA ILE A 297 -9.01 8.50 -0.37
C ILE A 297 -8.04 9.27 0.53
N HIS A 298 -8.15 9.09 1.84
CA HIS A 298 -7.28 9.71 2.83
C HIS A 298 -7.25 8.88 4.14
N PRO A 299 -6.18 8.93 4.96
CA PRO A 299 -6.21 8.48 6.34
C PRO A 299 -7.43 9.06 7.05
N ASN A 300 -8.21 8.24 7.74
CA ASN A 300 -9.35 8.75 8.46
C ASN A 300 -8.86 9.67 9.60
N PRO A 301 -9.18 10.98 9.61
CA PRO A 301 -8.70 11.88 10.67
C PRO A 301 -9.22 11.52 12.07
N LEU A 302 -10.27 10.69 12.15
CA LEU A 302 -10.79 10.15 13.42
C LEU A 302 -10.08 8.85 13.84
N ASN A 303 -9.38 8.19 12.93
CA ASN A 303 -8.59 6.99 13.16
C ASN A 303 -7.53 6.80 12.05
N PRO A 304 -6.29 7.30 12.24
CA PRO A 304 -5.26 7.28 11.20
C PRO A 304 -4.81 5.89 10.73
N ASP A 305 -5.18 4.83 11.45
CA ASP A 305 -4.92 3.43 11.08
C ASP A 305 -5.97 2.86 10.11
N ARG A 306 -6.94 3.67 9.68
CA ARG A 306 -8.00 3.32 8.73
C ARG A 306 -8.08 4.35 7.61
N TYR A 307 -8.68 3.97 6.49
CA TYR A 307 -8.98 4.90 5.41
C TYR A 307 -10.39 5.49 5.54
N VAL A 308 -10.52 6.71 5.02
CA VAL A 308 -11.79 7.31 4.63
C VAL A 308 -11.77 7.56 3.12
N GLN A 309 -12.82 7.16 2.41
CA GLN A 309 -13.05 7.51 1.02
C GLN A 309 -14.23 8.48 0.94
N ILE A 310 -14.04 9.59 0.25
CA ILE A 310 -15.09 10.57 -0.03
C ILE A 310 -15.58 10.33 -1.45
N LEU A 311 -16.88 10.09 -1.58
CA LEU A 311 -17.63 10.09 -2.83
C LEU A 311 -18.50 11.36 -2.83
N GLY A 312 -17.86 12.45 -3.21
CA GLY A 312 -18.32 13.82 -3.09
C GLY A 312 -19.20 14.27 -4.24
N GLY A 313 -20.47 13.91 -4.17
CA GLY A 313 -21.53 14.34 -5.08
C GLY A 313 -22.86 14.49 -4.32
N THR A 314 -23.85 15.08 -4.95
CA THR A 314 -25.20 15.23 -4.35
C THR A 314 -26.32 14.72 -5.26
N THR A 315 -26.06 14.59 -6.56
CA THR A 315 -27.05 14.21 -7.57
C THR A 315 -26.84 12.79 -8.09
N PRO A 316 -27.90 12.09 -8.55
CA PRO A 316 -27.75 10.81 -9.24
C PRO A 316 -26.78 10.86 -10.42
N GLU A 317 -26.75 11.98 -11.15
CA GLU A 317 -25.85 12.22 -12.28
C GLU A 317 -24.38 12.23 -11.83
N SER A 318 -24.06 12.95 -10.75
CA SER A 318 -22.70 12.97 -10.19
C SER A 318 -22.27 11.59 -9.71
N PHE A 319 -23.12 10.89 -8.95
CA PHE A 319 -22.82 9.52 -8.50
C PHE A 319 -22.71 8.52 -9.65
N GLY A 320 -23.40 8.77 -10.77
CA GLY A 320 -23.30 7.99 -11.98
C GLY A 320 -21.87 7.91 -12.54
N ALA A 321 -21.05 8.93 -12.33
CA ALA A 321 -19.64 8.96 -12.74
C ALA A 321 -18.82 7.84 -12.10
N LEU A 322 -19.15 7.43 -10.86
CA LEU A 322 -18.43 6.37 -10.14
C LEU A 322 -18.41 5.04 -10.89
N PHE A 323 -19.51 4.72 -11.58
CA PHE A 323 -19.66 3.46 -12.32
C PHE A 323 -19.05 3.51 -13.73
N LYS A 324 -18.51 4.67 -14.12
CA LYS A 324 -17.79 4.91 -15.37
C LYS A 324 -16.33 5.29 -15.13
N MET A 325 -15.92 5.32 -13.85
CA MET A 325 -14.59 5.72 -13.42
C MET A 325 -13.53 4.79 -14.05
N PRO A 326 -12.44 5.35 -14.62
CA PRO A 326 -11.36 4.55 -15.19
C PRO A 326 -10.72 3.62 -14.15
N PRO A 327 -10.31 2.39 -14.52
CA PRO A 327 -9.45 1.58 -13.66
C PRO A 327 -8.14 2.32 -13.35
N GLY A 328 -7.67 2.22 -12.11
CA GLY A 328 -6.42 2.85 -11.69
C GLY A 328 -6.51 4.35 -11.38
N THR A 329 -7.72 4.92 -11.22
CA THR A 329 -7.88 6.29 -10.70
C THR A 329 -7.06 6.50 -9.41
N PRO A 330 -6.26 7.58 -9.33
CA PRO A 330 -5.28 7.79 -8.26
C PRO A 330 -5.95 8.23 -6.95
N ASP A 331 -5.18 8.82 -6.03
CA ASP A 331 -5.63 9.17 -4.66
C ASP A 331 -6.80 10.14 -4.64
N TYR A 332 -6.88 11.00 -5.64
CA TYR A 332 -8.05 11.83 -5.88
C TYR A 332 -8.32 12.03 -7.37
N ALA A 333 -9.58 12.24 -7.70
CA ALA A 333 -9.99 12.77 -8.99
C ALA A 333 -11.30 13.56 -8.85
N ILE A 334 -11.48 14.56 -9.69
CA ILE A 334 -12.77 15.20 -9.93
C ILE A 334 -13.27 14.69 -11.28
N LEU A 335 -14.38 13.97 -11.27
CA LEU A 335 -14.93 13.31 -12.45
C LEU A 335 -16.15 14.07 -12.97
N ARG A 336 -16.27 14.12 -14.30
CA ARG A 336 -17.52 14.52 -14.98
C ARG A 336 -18.54 13.38 -14.95
N PRO A 337 -19.84 13.63 -15.23
CA PRO A 337 -20.88 12.60 -15.28
C PRO A 337 -20.61 11.43 -16.27
N ASP A 338 -19.74 11.63 -17.25
CA ASP A 338 -19.30 10.59 -18.19
C ASP A 338 -18.15 9.71 -17.67
N GLY A 339 -17.59 10.04 -16.51
CA GLY A 339 -16.45 9.35 -15.88
C GLY A 339 -15.09 9.94 -16.27
N SER A 340 -15.02 10.92 -17.17
CA SER A 340 -13.75 11.55 -17.55
C SER A 340 -13.20 12.42 -16.41
N PRO A 341 -11.87 12.37 -16.14
CA PRO A 341 -11.26 13.22 -15.13
C PRO A 341 -11.16 14.67 -15.63
N VAL A 342 -11.56 15.61 -14.77
CA VAL A 342 -11.27 17.05 -14.89
C VAL A 342 -9.88 17.33 -14.36
N THR A 343 -9.56 16.72 -13.22
CA THR A 343 -8.24 16.70 -12.59
C THR A 343 -8.10 15.40 -11.79
N GLU A 344 -6.88 14.91 -11.66
CA GLU A 344 -6.56 13.74 -10.85
C GLU A 344 -5.11 13.83 -10.35
N GLY A 345 -4.80 13.17 -9.24
CA GLY A 345 -3.44 13.22 -8.73
C GLY A 345 -3.18 12.32 -7.54
N LEU A 346 -1.91 12.33 -7.14
CA LEU A 346 -1.39 11.57 -6.01
C LEU A 346 -0.93 12.55 -4.93
N PHE A 347 -1.11 12.18 -3.67
CA PHE A 347 -0.51 12.92 -2.57
C PHE A 347 0.99 12.64 -2.45
N ASN A 348 1.68 13.37 -1.59
CA ASN A 348 2.99 12.98 -1.09
C ASN A 348 2.85 12.12 0.17
N ILE A 349 3.97 11.61 0.70
CA ILE A 349 4.01 10.81 1.93
C ILE A 349 3.28 11.46 3.13
N ASP A 350 3.22 12.79 3.17
CA ASP A 350 2.56 13.54 4.24
C ASP A 350 1.07 13.82 3.96
N TRP A 351 0.48 13.13 2.96
CA TRP A 351 -0.90 13.30 2.50
C TRP A 351 -1.24 14.73 2.05
N LYS A 352 -0.23 15.46 1.58
CA LYS A 352 -0.38 16.80 1.00
C LYS A 352 -0.37 16.74 -0.52
N LEU A 353 -1.05 17.70 -1.14
CA LEU A 353 -0.95 17.93 -2.59
C LEU A 353 0.52 18.10 -2.97
N ARG A 354 0.91 17.48 -4.09
CA ARG A 354 2.22 17.76 -4.66
C ARG A 354 2.18 19.18 -5.21
N GLY A 355 3.20 19.97 -4.89
CA GLY A 355 3.40 21.25 -5.57
C GLY A 355 3.62 21.04 -7.08
N PRO A 356 3.48 22.11 -7.88
CA PRO A 356 3.77 22.07 -9.31
C PRO A 356 5.20 21.60 -9.63
#